data_AF-A0A1Q6RAK7-F1
#
_entry.id   AF-A0A1Q6RAK7-F1
#
_cell.length_a   1.000
_cell.length_b   1.000
_cell.length_c   1.000
_cell.angle_alpha   90.00
_cell.angle_beta   90.00
_cell.angle_gamma   90.00
#
_symmetry.space_group_name_H-M   'P 1'
#
loop_
_entity.id
_entity.type
_entity.pdbx_description
1 polymer ?
#
loop_
_entity_poly.entity_id
_entity_poly.type
_entity_poly.pdbx_seq_one_letter_code
_entity_poly.pdbx_strand_id
1 'polypeptide(L)' 'MISLYPVIAEKLHIPVGKEFKLKPKRGGVYPAQYRFSADDLEYRPSQCCYWSSITNQPMQMRIFLALLRGGVEVVKDE' A
#
# COMPACT_ATOMS: atom_id res chain seq x y z
N MET A 1 10.34 -13.67 14.60
CA MET A 1 10.09 -12.33 14.03
C MET A 1 8.58 -12.13 14.02
N ILE A 2 8.08 -11.06 14.66
CA ILE A 2 6.65 -10.72 14.57
C ILE A 2 6.45 -10.02 13.24
N SER A 3 5.57 -10.53 12.38
CA SER A 3 5.19 -9.80 11.18
C SER A 3 4.29 -8.62 11.54
N LEU A 4 4.68 -7.43 11.11
CA LEU A 4 3.97 -6.18 11.41
C LEU A 4 2.83 -5.91 10.42
N TYR A 5 2.78 -6.60 9.28
CA TYR A 5 1.81 -6.36 8.22
C TYR A 5 0.35 -6.61 8.64
N PRO A 6 0.01 -7.68 9.38
CA PRO A 6 -1.35 -7.89 9.89
C PRO A 6 -1.81 -6.78 10.83
N VAL A 7 -0.91 -6.30 11.71
CA VAL A 7 -1.21 -5.22 12.67
C VAL A 7 -1.49 -3.90 11.95
N ILE A 8 -0.74 -3.62 10.89
CA ILE A 8 -0.93 -2.41 10.08
C ILE A 8 -2.21 -2.50 9.27
N ALA A 9 -2.51 -3.67 8.68
CA ALA A 9 -3.74 -3.91 7.97
C ALA A 9 -4.96 -3.66 8.89
N GLU A 10 -4.91 -4.17 10.12
CA GLU A 10 -5.94 -3.93 11.15
C GLU A 10 -6.08 -2.44 11.49
N LYS A 11 -4.97 -1.73 11.75
CA LYS A 11 -4.97 -0.27 12.03
C LYS A 11 -5.56 0.56 10.89
N LEU A 12 -5.40 0.09 9.67
CA LEU A 12 -5.93 0.75 8.47
C LEU A 12 -7.34 0.27 8.10
N HIS A 13 -7.92 -0.66 8.87
CA HIS A 13 -9.20 -1.31 8.58
C HIS A 13 -9.22 -1.99 7.19
N ILE A 14 -8.11 -2.57 6.78
CA ILE A 14 -7.96 -3.34 5.55
C ILE A 14 -7.91 -4.83 5.93
N PRO A 15 -8.81 -5.68 5.41
CA PRO A 15 -8.70 -7.11 5.62
C PRO A 15 -7.43 -7.65 4.94
N VAL A 16 -6.66 -8.47 5.66
CA VAL A 16 -5.51 -9.18 5.08
C VAL A 16 -5.97 -10.02 3.89
N GLY A 17 -5.21 -9.97 2.79
CA GLY A 17 -5.55 -10.64 1.53
C GLY A 17 -6.54 -9.89 0.64
N LYS A 18 -7.12 -8.77 1.09
CA LYS A 18 -7.95 -7.89 0.24
C LYS A 18 -7.11 -6.80 -0.41
N GLU A 19 -7.46 -6.49 -1.65
CA GLU A 19 -6.89 -5.38 -2.38
C GLU A 19 -7.49 -4.06 -1.89
N PHE A 20 -6.67 -3.02 -1.82
CA PHE A 20 -7.07 -1.66 -1.48
C PHE A 20 -6.30 -0.67 -2.35
N LYS A 21 -6.80 0.57 -2.43
CA LYS A 21 -6.13 1.66 -3.15
C LYS A 21 -5.74 2.76 -2.19
N LEU A 22 -4.75 3.55 -2.58
CA LEU A 22 -4.29 4.69 -1.80
C LEU A 22 -4.55 5.99 -2.55
N LYS A 23 -5.11 6.97 -1.85
CA LYS A 23 -5.31 8.33 -2.34
C LYS A 23 -4.32 9.27 -1.64
N PRO A 24 -3.46 9.98 -2.38
CA PRO A 24 -2.55 10.96 -1.79
C PRO A 24 -3.31 12.19 -1.30
N LYS A 25 -2.94 12.71 -0.12
CA LYS A 25 -3.51 13.97 0.40
C LYS A 25 -2.93 15.23 -0.26
N ARG A 26 -1.69 15.17 -0.77
CA ARG A 26 -0.95 16.34 -1.32
C ARG A 26 -0.41 16.10 -2.73
N GLY A 27 -1.29 15.95 -3.71
CA GLY A 27 -0.93 15.98 -5.14
C GLY A 27 0.03 14.90 -5.64
N GLY A 28 0.34 13.89 -4.83
CA GLY A 28 1.10 12.72 -5.25
C GLY A 28 0.29 11.86 -6.22
N VAL A 29 0.91 10.82 -6.77
CA VAL A 29 0.22 9.80 -7.57
C VAL A 29 0.55 8.44 -6.96
N TYR A 30 -0.48 7.73 -6.50
CA TYR A 30 -0.38 6.34 -6.02
C TYR A 30 -1.30 5.46 -6.88
N PRO A 31 -0.92 5.17 -8.15
CA PRO A 31 -1.84 4.70 -9.18
C PRO A 31 -2.09 3.18 -9.14
N ALA A 32 -1.92 2.52 -7.99
CA ALA A 32 -1.88 1.06 -7.89
C ALA A 32 -2.85 0.50 -6.85
N GLN A 33 -3.13 -0.79 -7.00
CA GLN A 33 -3.74 -1.60 -5.95
C GLN A 33 -2.65 -2.16 -5.05
N TYR A 34 -2.97 -2.32 -3.79
CA TYR A 34 -2.07 -2.84 -2.77
C TYR A 34 -2.78 -3.97 -2.03
N ARG A 35 -2.02 -4.92 -1.48
CA ARG A 35 -2.59 -6.02 -0.70
C ARG A 35 -1.65 -6.36 0.46
N PHE A 36 -2.17 -6.32 1.69
CA PHE A 36 -1.43 -6.87 2.81
C PHE A 36 -1.53 -8.39 2.81
N SER A 37 -0.39 -9.05 2.92
CA SER A 37 -0.24 -10.48 3.19
C SER A 37 0.28 -10.68 4.62
N ALA A 38 0.33 -11.92 5.09
CA ALA A 38 0.85 -12.20 6.43
C ALA A 38 2.29 -11.70 6.61
N ASP A 39 3.08 -11.71 5.54
CA ASP A 39 4.53 -11.45 5.59
C ASP A 39 4.99 -10.24 4.75
N ASP A 40 4.10 -9.64 3.95
CA ASP A 40 4.49 -8.56 3.03
C ASP A 40 3.34 -7.60 2.67
N LEU A 41 3.69 -6.46 2.08
CA LEU A 41 2.78 -5.55 1.39
C LEU A 41 2.98 -5.68 -0.13
N GLU A 42 2.07 -6.33 -0.81
CA GLU A 42 2.14 -6.50 -2.26
C GLU A 42 1.73 -5.22 -2.99
N TYR A 43 2.52 -4.86 -4.00
CA TYR A 43 2.22 -3.80 -4.96
C TYR A 43 1.68 -4.41 -6.25
N ARG A 44 0.45 -4.04 -6.64
CA ARG A 44 -0.17 -4.44 -7.91
C ARG A 44 -0.36 -3.22 -8.79
N PRO A 45 0.56 -2.96 -9.75
CA PRO A 45 0.41 -1.83 -10.65
C PRO A 45 -0.90 -1.96 -11.43
N SER A 46 -1.71 -0.91 -11.45
CA SER A 46 -2.79 -0.84 -12.43
C SER A 46 -2.14 -0.67 -13.82
N GLN A 47 -2.72 -1.30 -14.85
CA GLN A 47 -2.14 -1.48 -16.19
C GLN A 47 -1.66 -0.18 -16.89
N CYS A 48 -1.92 1.00 -16.34
CA CYS A 48 -1.51 2.29 -16.91
C CYS A 48 -0.15 2.82 -16.44
N CYS A 49 0.56 2.14 -15.52
CA CYS A 49 1.83 2.65 -15.03
C CYS A 49 2.90 1.54 -15.01
N TYR A 50 3.65 1.42 -16.11
CA TYR A 50 4.89 0.65 -16.20
C TYR A 50 5.96 1.29 -15.30
N TRP A 51 5.94 0.98 -14.00
CA TRP A 51 7.06 1.23 -13.10
C TRP A 51 7.91 -0.04 -13.03
N SER A 52 8.45 -0.46 -14.17
CA SER A 52 9.22 -1.70 -14.32
C SER A 52 10.64 -1.64 -13.75
N SER A 53 11.02 -0.59 -13.02
CA SER A 53 12.41 -0.35 -12.63
C SER A 53 12.67 -0.09 -11.13
N ILE A 54 11.62 0.01 -10.30
CA ILE A 54 11.81 0.15 -8.85
C ILE A 54 11.60 -1.22 -8.23
N THR A 55 12.68 -1.82 -7.73
CA THR A 55 12.63 -3.04 -6.91
C THR A 55 11.49 -2.93 -5.89
N ASN A 56 10.69 -3.98 -5.70
CA ASN A 56 9.47 -3.91 -4.86
C ASN A 56 9.74 -3.34 -3.44
N GLN A 57 10.92 -3.59 -2.88
CA GLN A 57 11.31 -3.16 -1.52
C GLN A 57 11.33 -1.64 -1.31
N PRO A 58 12.05 -0.81 -2.10
CA PRO A 58 12.01 0.64 -1.93
C PRO A 58 10.62 1.24 -2.16
N MET A 59 9.79 0.66 -3.01
CA MET A 59 8.42 1.12 -3.20
C MET A 59 7.54 0.80 -1.99
N GLN A 60 7.57 -0.44 -1.50
CA GLN A 60 6.92 -0.86 -0.26
C GLN A 60 7.29 0.05 0.91
N MET A 61 8.59 0.33 1.08
CA MET A 61 9.09 1.23 2.13
C MET A 61 8.53 2.65 1.99
N ARG A 62 8.47 3.20 0.77
CA ARG A 62 7.91 4.55 0.52
C ARG A 62 6.42 4.61 0.83
N ILE A 63 5.65 3.60 0.44
CA ILE A 63 4.21 3.50 0.73
C ILE A 63 3.98 3.37 2.22
N PHE A 64 4.75 2.51 2.89
CA PHE A 64 4.71 2.32 4.33
C PHE A 64 4.98 3.62 5.08
N LEU A 65 6.04 4.35 4.69
CA LEU A 65 6.35 5.66 5.27
C LEU A 65 5.26 6.69 4.98
N ALA A 66 4.64 6.65 3.80
CA ALA A 66 3.54 7.55 3.46
C ALA A 66 2.28 7.26 4.30
N LEU A 67 1.98 5.98 4.56
CA LEU A 67 0.91 5.55 5.46
C LEU A 67 1.16 6.02 6.89
N LEU A 68 2.37 5.79 7.43
CA LEU A 68 2.72 6.23 8.78
C LEU A 68 2.71 7.75 8.94
N ARG A 69 3.11 8.50 7.91
CA ARG A 69 3.10 9.97 7.93
C ARG A 69 1.72 10.56 7.63
N GLY A 70 0.71 9.75 7.34
CA GLY A 70 -0.61 10.21 6.93
C GLY A 70 -0.62 10.98 5.60
N GLY A 71 0.38 10.76 4.74
CA GLY A 71 0.47 11.38 3.41
C GLY A 71 -0.48 10.77 2.38
N VAL A 72 -1.03 9.60 2.69
CA VAL A 72 -2.00 8.86 1.88
C VAL A 72 -3.17 8.39 2.75
N GLU A 73 -4.33 8.22 2.13
CA GLU A 73 -5.53 7.64 2.72
C GLU A 73 -5.89 6.36 1.98
N VAL A 74 -6.42 5.39 2.72
CA VAL A 74 -6.99 4.18 2.14
C VAL A 74 -8.32 4.52 1.50
N VAL A 75 -8.44 4.25 0.21
CA VAL A 75 -9.74 4.29 -0.48
C VAL A 75 -10.46 3.00 -0.12
N LYS A 76 -11.53 3.14 0.65
CA LYS A 76 -12.48 2.07 0.89
C LYS A 76 -13.46 2.10 -0.28
N ASP A 77 -13.46 1.07 -1.12
CA ASP A 77 -14.63 0.82 -1.97
C ASP A 77 -15.77 0.46 -1.01
N GLU A 78 -16.90 1.19 -1.13
CA GLU A 78 -18.14 0.96 -0.37
C GLU A 78 -18.71 -0.44 -0.61
#